data_AF-A0A7R9BBQ2-F1
#
_entry.id   AF-A0A7R9BBQ2-F1
#
_cell.length_a   1.000
_cell.length_b   1.000
_cell.length_c   1.000
_cell.angle_alpha   90.00
_cell.angle_beta   90.00
_cell.angle_gamma   90.00
#
_symmetry.space_group_name_H-M   'P 1'
#
loop_
_entity.id
_entity.type
_entity.pdbx_description
1 polymer ?
#
loop_
_entity_poly.entity_id
_entity_poly.type
_entity_poly.pdbx_seq_one_letter_code
_entity_poly.pdbx_strand_id
1 'polypeptide(L)'
;NGNGLCETGDCGGRLSCNGAKGVPPVTLVEITLNGYGDLDYYDISLVDGFNVPMSIAPMDSARADGSEYSCKEVSCRANVNERCPSELRQSGSEGVVACKSACLAFNTDQYCCRGAHNRPETCQSSVWPDNYPLFFKNACPDAYSYVYDDHKSTFTCSKTNYLIQIG
;
A
#
# COMPACT_ATOMS: atom_id res chain seq x y z
N ASN A 1 -2.04 -30.24 -3.93
CA ASN A 1 -2.16 -30.17 -2.45
C ASN A 1 -2.18 -28.75 -1.89
N GLY A 2 -2.28 -27.68 -2.72
CA GLY A 2 -2.46 -26.30 -2.23
C GLY A 2 -1.35 -25.77 -1.31
N ASN A 3 -0.21 -26.47 -1.22
CA ASN A 3 0.92 -26.16 -0.36
C ASN A 3 2.11 -25.76 -1.25
N GLY A 4 2.85 -24.75 -0.81
CA GLY A 4 3.99 -24.18 -1.53
C GLY A 4 4.31 -22.80 -0.97
N LEU A 5 5.57 -22.38 -1.11
CA LEU A 5 6.02 -21.06 -0.66
C LEU A 5 5.96 -20.06 -1.81
N CYS A 6 5.57 -18.83 -1.52
CA CYS A 6 5.69 -17.70 -2.43
C CYS A 6 6.96 -16.88 -2.14
N GLU A 7 7.61 -16.37 -3.17
CA GLU A 7 8.81 -15.51 -3.02
C GLU A 7 8.46 -14.13 -2.43
N THR A 8 7.25 -13.63 -2.73
CA THR A 8 6.68 -12.43 -2.12
C THR A 8 5.24 -12.72 -1.70
N GLY A 9 4.78 -12.09 -0.61
CA GLY A 9 3.39 -12.19 -0.15
C GLY A 9 2.94 -13.58 0.34
N ASP A 10 3.88 -14.46 0.71
CA ASP A 10 3.54 -15.77 1.29
C ASP A 10 2.63 -15.60 2.53
N CYS A 11 1.60 -16.44 2.65
CA CYS A 11 0.65 -16.39 3.76
C CYS A 11 0.59 -17.71 4.56
N GLY A 12 1.76 -18.33 4.72
CA GLY A 12 1.97 -19.55 5.51
C GLY A 12 2.13 -20.81 4.66
N GLY A 13 2.77 -20.72 3.49
CA GLY A 13 3.09 -21.86 2.65
C GLY A 13 1.87 -22.57 2.02
N ARG A 14 0.80 -21.81 1.78
CA ARG A 14 -0.51 -22.34 1.36
C ARG A 14 -1.21 -21.40 0.38
N LEU A 15 -1.98 -21.99 -0.54
CA LEU A 15 -2.76 -21.26 -1.53
C LEU A 15 -3.94 -20.47 -0.90
N SER A 16 -4.58 -21.04 0.12
CA SER A 16 -5.64 -20.36 0.86
C SER A 16 -5.09 -19.79 2.17
N CYS A 17 -5.02 -18.47 2.26
CA CYS A 17 -4.39 -17.78 3.38
C CYS A 17 -5.13 -17.94 4.72
N ASN A 18 -6.43 -18.29 4.72
CA ASN A 18 -7.22 -18.55 5.93
C ASN A 18 -7.04 -17.49 7.03
N GLY A 19 -7.10 -16.21 6.66
CA GLY A 19 -6.95 -15.07 7.57
C GLY A 19 -5.50 -14.70 7.93
N ALA A 20 -4.49 -15.46 7.49
CA ALA A 20 -3.11 -15.00 7.57
C ALA A 20 -2.88 -13.87 6.56
N LYS A 21 -2.10 -12.86 6.99
CA LYS A 21 -1.63 -11.80 6.11
C LYS A 21 -0.46 -12.31 5.26
N GLY A 22 -0.30 -11.72 4.07
CA GLY A 22 0.92 -11.92 3.29
C GLY A 22 2.13 -11.34 4.03
N VAL A 23 3.26 -12.03 3.98
CA VAL A 23 4.52 -11.55 4.56
C VAL A 23 5.04 -10.38 3.73
N PRO A 24 5.21 -9.18 4.33
CA PRO A 24 5.75 -8.02 3.61
C PRO A 24 7.19 -8.25 3.13
N PRO A 25 7.64 -7.57 2.06
CA PRO A 25 6.97 -6.46 1.37
C PRO A 25 5.82 -6.90 0.45
N VAL A 26 4.68 -6.22 0.57
CA VAL A 26 3.47 -6.46 -0.24
C VAL A 26 2.75 -5.16 -0.54
N THR A 27 2.36 -4.98 -1.81
CA THR A 27 1.39 -3.94 -2.18
C THR A 27 0.02 -4.33 -1.64
N LEU A 28 -0.64 -3.43 -0.91
CA LEU A 28 -1.96 -3.69 -0.34
C LEU A 28 -3.03 -2.89 -1.07
N VAL A 29 -4.19 -3.53 -1.27
CA VAL A 29 -5.45 -2.84 -1.51
C VAL A 29 -6.25 -2.97 -0.23
N GLU A 30 -6.61 -1.83 0.37
CA GLU A 30 -7.37 -1.79 1.62
C GLU A 30 -8.78 -1.26 1.31
N ILE A 31 -9.80 -1.92 1.88
CA ILE A 31 -11.21 -1.52 1.72
C ILE A 31 -11.91 -1.65 3.07
N THR A 32 -12.52 -0.57 3.52
CA THR A 32 -13.50 -0.55 4.62
C THR A 32 -14.87 -0.31 4.03
N LEU A 33 -15.73 -1.33 4.05
CA LEU A 33 -17.09 -1.26 3.53
C LEU A 33 -18.05 -0.65 4.56
N ASN A 34 -18.97 0.22 4.12
CA ASN A 34 -19.98 0.88 4.95
C ASN A 34 -19.39 1.52 6.23
N GLY A 35 -18.34 2.31 6.06
CA GLY A 35 -17.70 3.09 7.11
C GLY A 35 -18.51 4.32 7.53
N TYR A 36 -17.82 5.38 7.92
CA TYR A 36 -18.47 6.63 8.35
C TYR A 36 -19.34 7.22 7.22
N GLY A 37 -20.56 7.61 7.54
CA GLY A 37 -21.50 8.20 6.58
C GLY A 37 -22.03 7.21 5.52
N ASP A 38 -22.02 5.91 5.80
CA ASP A 38 -22.40 4.85 4.85
C ASP A 38 -21.55 4.84 3.57
N LEU A 39 -20.30 5.30 3.69
CA LEU A 39 -19.32 5.31 2.61
C LEU A 39 -18.35 4.15 2.76
N ASP A 40 -18.01 3.54 1.64
CA ASP A 40 -16.84 2.68 1.50
C ASP A 40 -15.58 3.57 1.43
N TYR A 41 -14.55 3.19 2.16
CA TYR A 41 -13.22 3.82 2.11
C TYR A 41 -12.23 2.83 1.52
N TYR A 42 -11.43 3.27 0.55
CA TYR A 42 -10.50 2.38 -0.11
C TYR A 42 -9.24 3.10 -0.56
N ASP A 43 -8.17 2.34 -0.66
CA ASP A 43 -6.85 2.85 -1.02
C ASP A 43 -5.92 1.73 -1.52
N ILE A 44 -4.78 2.16 -2.06
CA ILE A 44 -3.61 1.33 -2.24
C ILE A 44 -2.57 1.79 -1.23
N SER A 45 -1.95 0.84 -0.55
CA SER A 45 -0.98 1.10 0.50
C SER A 45 0.34 0.41 0.25
N LEU A 46 1.40 1.21 0.27
CA LEU A 46 2.81 0.82 0.19
C LEU A 46 3.51 0.96 1.54
N VAL A 47 2.74 1.13 2.62
CA VAL A 47 3.25 1.16 4.01
C VAL A 47 3.98 -0.14 4.33
N ASP A 48 3.46 -1.26 3.84
CA ASP A 48 4.06 -2.59 3.90
C ASP A 48 4.95 -2.90 2.67
N GLY A 49 5.42 -1.88 1.96
CA GLY A 49 6.27 -2.01 0.79
C GLY A 49 5.51 -2.30 -0.51
N PHE A 50 6.25 -2.74 -1.52
CA PHE A 50 5.74 -3.02 -2.86
C PHE A 50 6.27 -4.37 -3.35
N ASN A 51 5.44 -5.17 -4.00
CA ASN A 51 5.88 -6.35 -4.75
C ASN A 51 5.36 -6.36 -6.18
N VAL A 52 4.08 -6.05 -6.39
CA VAL A 52 3.44 -6.00 -7.71
C VAL A 52 2.65 -4.70 -7.91
N PRO A 53 2.53 -4.19 -9.17
CA PRO A 53 1.63 -3.08 -9.47
C PRO A 53 0.17 -3.48 -9.27
N MET A 54 -0.66 -2.55 -8.80
CA MET A 54 -2.08 -2.80 -8.57
C MET A 54 -2.94 -1.58 -8.91
N SER A 55 -4.20 -1.81 -9.22
CA SER A 55 -5.25 -0.79 -9.20
C SER A 55 -6.53 -1.30 -8.57
N ILE A 56 -7.33 -0.36 -8.04
CA ILE A 56 -8.69 -0.60 -7.57
C ILE A 56 -9.61 0.47 -8.15
N ALA A 57 -10.71 0.04 -8.78
CA ALA A 57 -11.71 0.92 -9.37
C ALA A 57 -13.12 0.52 -8.93
N PRO A 58 -13.95 1.46 -8.44
CA PRO A 58 -15.40 1.26 -8.34
C PRO A 58 -16.01 0.95 -9.71
N MET A 59 -17.00 0.06 -9.74
CA MET A 59 -17.76 -0.26 -10.95
C MET A 59 -18.94 0.72 -11.16
N ASP A 60 -19.56 0.69 -12.34
CA ASP A 60 -20.56 1.65 -12.84
C ASP A 60 -21.79 1.91 -11.94
N SER A 61 -22.05 1.05 -10.96
CA SER A 61 -23.13 1.23 -9.96
C SER A 61 -22.78 2.23 -8.84
N ALA A 62 -21.55 2.75 -8.83
CA ALA A 62 -21.03 3.67 -7.85
C ALA A 62 -21.86 4.94 -7.65
N ARG A 63 -22.05 5.34 -6.39
CA ARG A 63 -22.60 6.65 -6.02
C ARG A 63 -21.55 7.52 -5.38
N ALA A 64 -21.22 8.60 -6.07
CA ALA A 64 -20.31 9.62 -5.59
C ALA A 64 -20.93 10.42 -4.43
N ASP A 65 -20.09 10.72 -3.44
CA ASP A 65 -20.34 11.64 -2.32
C ASP A 65 -20.04 13.12 -2.68
N GLY A 66 -19.50 13.38 -3.88
CA GLY A 66 -19.20 14.73 -4.38
C GLY A 66 -17.85 15.29 -3.91
N SER A 67 -17.05 14.54 -3.16
CA SER A 67 -15.68 14.92 -2.79
C SER A 67 -14.72 14.82 -3.99
N GLU A 68 -13.53 15.42 -3.87
CA GLU A 68 -12.51 15.31 -4.91
C GLU A 68 -12.09 13.86 -5.18
N TYR A 69 -12.08 13.00 -4.15
CA TYR A 69 -11.62 11.60 -4.23
C TYR A 69 -12.78 10.61 -4.38
N SER A 70 -13.96 11.11 -4.76
CA SER A 70 -15.19 10.34 -4.83
C SER A 70 -15.22 9.36 -6.02
N CYS A 71 -15.34 8.07 -5.71
CA CYS A 71 -15.49 6.96 -6.64
C CYS A 71 -14.46 6.95 -7.78
N LYS A 72 -13.23 7.39 -7.52
CA LYS A 72 -12.13 7.37 -8.49
C LYS A 72 -11.36 6.05 -8.45
N GLU A 73 -10.71 5.73 -9.56
CA GLU A 73 -9.68 4.68 -9.56
C GLU A 73 -8.48 5.13 -8.70
N VAL A 74 -7.93 4.20 -7.92
CA VAL A 74 -6.63 4.35 -7.23
C VAL A 74 -5.66 3.40 -7.92
N SER A 75 -4.48 3.89 -8.28
CA SER A 75 -3.52 3.06 -9.00
C SER A 75 -2.07 3.26 -8.57
N CYS A 76 -1.34 2.16 -8.52
CA CYS A 76 0.11 2.11 -8.44
C CYS A 76 0.59 1.21 -9.58
N ARG A 77 0.71 1.77 -10.78
CA ARG A 77 1.06 1.03 -12.00
C ARG A 77 2.56 1.01 -12.30
N ALA A 78 3.35 1.84 -11.62
CA ALA A 78 4.80 1.86 -11.80
C ALA A 78 5.43 0.57 -11.26
N ASN A 79 6.44 0.05 -11.97
CA ASN A 79 7.26 -1.04 -11.45
C ASN A 79 8.30 -0.48 -10.47
N VAL A 80 7.93 -0.36 -9.20
CA VAL A 80 8.79 0.22 -8.15
C VAL A 80 10.08 -0.58 -7.96
N ASN A 81 10.05 -1.89 -8.25
CA ASN A 81 11.21 -2.78 -8.09
C ASN A 81 12.40 -2.37 -8.97
N GLU A 82 12.18 -1.81 -10.17
CA GLU A 82 13.24 -1.41 -11.10
C GLU A 82 14.15 -0.31 -10.54
N ARG A 83 13.60 0.57 -9.71
CA ARG A 83 14.30 1.73 -9.15
C ARG A 83 14.36 1.72 -7.63
N CYS A 84 14.03 0.60 -7.01
CA CYS A 84 14.07 0.45 -5.56
C CYS A 84 15.47 0.82 -5.03
N PRO A 85 15.58 1.74 -4.03
CA PRO A 85 16.84 2.05 -3.37
C PRO A 85 17.52 0.80 -2.83
N SER A 86 18.84 0.72 -2.91
CA SER A 86 19.63 -0.49 -2.59
C SER A 86 19.29 -1.12 -1.24
N GLU A 87 19.11 -0.29 -0.23
CA GLU A 87 18.84 -0.59 1.17
C GLU A 87 17.40 -1.05 1.41
N LEU A 88 16.49 -0.81 0.46
CA LEU A 88 15.10 -1.24 0.50
C LEU A 88 14.84 -2.51 -0.33
N ARG A 89 15.80 -2.95 -1.15
CA ARG A 89 15.59 -4.10 -2.05
C ARG A 89 15.38 -5.40 -1.30
N GLN A 90 14.42 -6.18 -1.79
CA GLN A 90 14.34 -7.61 -1.57
C GLN A 90 14.72 -8.32 -2.86
N SER A 91 15.87 -9.00 -2.83
CA SER A 91 16.35 -9.80 -3.95
C SER A 91 15.73 -11.19 -3.94
N GLY A 92 15.39 -11.66 -5.12
CA GLY A 92 14.95 -13.00 -5.43
C GLY A 92 15.94 -13.72 -6.35
N SER A 93 15.50 -14.81 -6.99
CA SER A 93 16.36 -15.59 -7.90
C SER A 93 16.72 -14.85 -9.19
N GLU A 94 15.86 -13.93 -9.66
CA GLU A 94 15.98 -13.27 -10.97
C GLU A 94 16.21 -11.75 -10.88
N GLY A 95 16.41 -11.20 -9.67
CA GLY A 95 16.63 -9.77 -9.47
C GLY A 95 15.90 -9.23 -8.24
N VAL A 96 15.53 -7.95 -8.27
CA VAL A 96 14.72 -7.34 -7.21
C VAL A 96 13.27 -7.75 -7.42
N VAL A 97 12.72 -8.51 -6.48
CA VAL A 97 11.35 -9.06 -6.56
C VAL A 97 10.36 -8.24 -5.74
N ALA A 98 10.86 -7.42 -4.80
CA ALA A 98 10.05 -6.50 -4.03
C ALA A 98 10.89 -5.36 -3.44
N CYS A 99 10.23 -4.31 -2.99
CA CYS A 99 10.81 -3.13 -2.37
C CYS A 99 10.19 -2.89 -0.99
N LYS A 100 11.00 -2.96 0.07
CA LYS A 100 10.59 -2.71 1.46
C LYS A 100 10.27 -1.23 1.65
N SER A 101 9.29 -0.93 2.50
CA SER A 101 9.18 0.42 3.07
C SER A 101 10.33 0.70 4.04
N ALA A 102 10.54 1.97 4.40
CA ALA A 102 11.56 2.34 5.38
C ALA A 102 11.33 1.68 6.75
N CYS A 103 10.06 1.57 7.19
CA CYS A 103 9.75 0.88 8.44
C CYS A 103 10.20 -0.60 8.39
N LEU A 104 9.93 -1.30 7.29
CA LEU A 104 10.34 -2.70 7.13
C LEU A 104 11.86 -2.86 7.03
N ALA A 105 12.56 -1.92 6.41
CA ALA A 105 14.01 -2.00 6.25
C ALA A 105 14.78 -1.67 7.54
N PHE A 106 14.34 -0.67 8.30
CA PHE A 106 15.11 -0.12 9.41
C PHE A 106 14.49 -0.35 10.79
N ASN A 107 13.18 -0.60 10.86
CA ASN A 107 12.42 -0.87 12.08
C ASN A 107 12.64 0.15 13.23
N THR A 108 12.90 1.42 12.89
CA THR A 108 13.03 2.49 13.88
C THR A 108 11.66 3.12 14.17
N ASP A 109 11.51 3.70 15.36
CA ASP A 109 10.27 4.38 15.73
C ASP A 109 9.95 5.58 14.84
N GLN A 110 10.98 6.24 14.31
CA GLN A 110 10.82 7.33 13.34
C GLN A 110 10.22 6.83 12.02
N TYR A 111 10.80 5.79 11.41
CA TYR A 111 10.33 5.27 10.12
C TYR A 111 9.00 4.52 10.21
N CYS A 112 8.68 3.98 11.39
CA CYS A 112 7.44 3.26 11.66
C CYS A 112 6.36 4.12 12.34
N CYS A 113 6.61 5.40 12.59
CA CYS A 113 5.71 6.30 13.32
C CYS A 113 5.22 5.72 14.67
N ARG A 114 6.14 5.23 15.49
CA ARG A 114 5.85 4.66 16.83
C ARG A 114 6.37 5.57 17.94
N GLY A 115 5.94 5.29 19.17
CA GLY A 115 6.45 5.98 20.36
C GLY A 115 6.27 7.50 20.27
N ALA A 116 7.37 8.25 20.33
CA ALA A 116 7.37 9.72 20.22
C ALA A 116 6.94 10.23 18.83
N HIS A 117 6.86 9.36 17.83
CA HIS A 117 6.44 9.66 16.45
C HIS A 117 5.03 9.12 16.15
N ASN A 118 4.20 8.81 17.15
CA ASN A 118 2.88 8.18 16.93
C ASN A 118 1.75 9.17 16.59
N ARG A 119 2.10 10.33 16.03
CA ARG A 119 1.15 11.34 15.55
C ARG A 119 1.64 11.95 14.25
N PRO A 120 0.74 12.40 13.36
CA PRO A 120 1.12 13.06 12.11
C PRO A 120 2.10 14.23 12.31
N GLU A 121 1.91 15.04 13.35
CA GLU A 121 2.75 16.21 13.62
C GLU A 121 4.18 15.82 14.01
N THR A 122 4.35 14.62 14.57
CA THR A 122 5.63 14.09 15.09
C THR A 122 6.31 13.10 14.14
N CYS A 123 5.64 12.68 13.07
CA CYS A 123 6.15 11.73 12.10
C CYS A 123 6.05 12.27 10.67
N GLN A 124 6.79 13.34 10.42
CA GLN A 124 6.83 13.96 9.10
C GLN A 124 7.98 13.36 8.30
N SER A 125 7.68 12.66 7.20
CA SER A 125 8.71 12.04 6.36
C SER A 125 9.69 13.04 5.75
N SER A 126 9.26 14.28 5.56
CA SER A 126 10.07 15.40 5.06
C SER A 126 11.25 15.79 5.95
N VAL A 127 11.24 15.40 7.24
CA VAL A 127 12.33 15.70 8.19
C VAL A 127 13.17 14.47 8.54
N TRP A 128 12.93 13.32 7.91
CA TRP A 128 13.75 12.13 8.10
C TRP A 128 15.12 12.30 7.44
N PRO A 129 16.15 11.55 7.88
CA PRO A 129 17.47 11.58 7.23
C PRO A 129 17.37 11.32 5.72
N ASP A 130 16.55 10.33 5.35
CA ASP A 130 16.22 10.00 3.97
C ASP A 130 14.69 9.91 3.83
N ASN A 131 14.14 10.66 2.87
CA ASN A 131 12.69 10.69 2.61
C ASN A 131 12.29 9.54 1.66
N TYR A 132 12.35 8.32 2.17
CA TYR A 132 11.92 7.12 1.46
C TYR A 132 10.45 7.16 1.00
N PRO A 133 9.48 7.68 1.78
CA PRO A 133 8.08 7.76 1.32
C PRO A 133 7.93 8.59 0.04
N LEU A 134 8.71 9.65 -0.13
CA LEU A 134 8.69 10.46 -1.36
C LEU A 134 9.09 9.65 -2.60
N PHE A 135 9.97 8.66 -2.48
CA PHE A 135 10.30 7.75 -3.60
C PHE A 135 9.06 6.96 -4.03
N PHE A 136 8.34 6.36 -3.08
CA PHE A 136 7.10 5.62 -3.36
C PHE A 136 6.00 6.54 -3.92
N LYS A 137 5.83 7.73 -3.32
CA LYS A 137 4.81 8.70 -3.75
C LYS A 137 5.07 9.24 -5.16
N ASN A 138 6.34 9.42 -5.54
CA ASN A 138 6.70 9.82 -6.91
C ASN A 138 6.37 8.72 -7.94
N ALA A 139 6.50 7.45 -7.56
CA ALA A 139 6.16 6.32 -8.43
C ALA A 139 4.65 6.06 -8.48
N CYS A 140 3.95 6.23 -7.35
CA CYS A 140 2.54 5.95 -7.17
C CYS A 140 1.86 7.08 -6.38
N PRO A 141 1.48 8.20 -7.03
CA PRO A 141 0.96 9.38 -6.35
C PRO A 141 -0.35 9.17 -5.60
N ASP A 142 -1.17 8.21 -6.06
CA ASP A 142 -2.47 7.92 -5.44
C ASP A 142 -2.35 7.01 -4.20
N ALA A 143 -1.22 6.30 -4.05
CA ALA A 143 -1.02 5.32 -2.99
C ALA A 143 -0.49 5.94 -1.69
N TYR A 144 -0.85 5.34 -0.55
CA TYR A 144 -0.18 5.60 0.72
C TYR A 144 1.27 5.15 0.65
N SER A 145 2.19 6.07 0.91
CA SER A 145 3.63 5.81 0.95
C SER A 145 4.18 5.57 2.37
N TYR A 146 3.45 5.99 3.40
CA TYR A 146 3.74 5.74 4.82
C TYR A 146 2.50 5.98 5.71
N VAL A 147 2.60 5.70 7.01
CA VAL A 147 1.47 5.64 7.96
C VAL A 147 0.63 6.93 8.02
N TYR A 148 1.27 8.10 7.91
CA TYR A 148 0.58 9.39 7.96
C TYR A 148 0.72 10.15 6.65
N ASP A 149 0.72 9.43 5.52
CA ASP A 149 0.66 10.06 4.22
C ASP A 149 -0.57 10.96 4.09
N ASP A 150 -0.48 11.92 3.17
CA ASP A 150 -1.49 12.95 3.02
C ASP A 150 -2.89 12.39 2.72
N HIS A 151 -3.91 13.21 2.98
CA HIS A 151 -5.32 12.87 2.73
C HIS A 151 -5.64 12.57 1.26
N LYS A 152 -4.67 12.67 0.34
CA LYS A 152 -4.87 12.41 -1.09
C LYS A 152 -4.89 10.92 -1.43
N SER A 153 -4.63 10.06 -0.45
CA SER A 153 -4.63 8.61 -0.62
C SER A 153 -5.85 7.91 -0.03
N THR A 154 -6.79 8.62 0.61
CA THR A 154 -8.09 8.04 1.00
C THR A 154 -9.14 8.34 -0.06
N PHE A 155 -9.73 7.30 -0.64
CA PHE A 155 -10.81 7.43 -1.60
C PHE A 155 -12.12 6.92 -0.98
N THR A 156 -13.23 7.53 -1.37
CA THR A 156 -14.56 7.20 -0.85
C THR A 156 -15.51 6.84 -1.97
N CYS A 157 -16.40 5.89 -1.75
CA CYS A 157 -17.48 5.60 -2.68
C CYS A 157 -18.66 4.99 -1.92
N SER A 158 -19.79 4.72 -2.59
CA SER A 158 -20.87 3.95 -1.97
C SER A 158 -21.63 3.12 -2.99
N LYS A 159 -22.24 2.03 -2.49
CA LYS A 159 -23.15 1.15 -3.25
C LYS A 159 -22.54 0.61 -4.54
N THR A 160 -21.31 0.12 -4.47
CA THR A 160 -20.58 -0.36 -5.64
C THR A 160 -19.91 -1.71 -5.42
N ASN A 161 -19.48 -2.30 -6.54
CA ASN A 161 -18.50 -3.38 -6.56
C ASN A 161 -17.14 -2.79 -6.95
N TYR A 162 -16.07 -3.53 -6.68
CA TYR A 162 -14.71 -3.11 -7.01
C TYR A 162 -14.05 -4.08 -7.98
N LEU A 163 -13.39 -3.53 -8.99
CA LEU A 163 -12.43 -4.26 -9.82
C LEU A 163 -11.02 -4.02 -9.26
N ILE A 164 -10.38 -5.09 -8.80
CA ILE A 164 -8.97 -5.08 -8.42
C ILE A 164 -8.17 -5.74 -9.54
N GLN A 165 -7.19 -5.03 -10.08
CA GLN A 165 -6.33 -5.53 -11.14
C GLN A 165 -4.87 -5.58 -10.66
N ILE A 166 -4.22 -6.73 -10.88
CA ILE A 166 -2.78 -6.88 -10.71
C ILE A 166 -2.14 -6.57 -12.08
N GLY A 167 -1.14 -5.69 -12.09
CA GLY A 167 -0.45 -5.20 -13.29
C GLY A 167 0.71 -6.06 -13.74
#